data_AF-A0A2E5JC12-F1
#
_entry.id   AF-A0A2E5JC12-F1
#
_cell.length_a   1.000
_cell.length_b   1.000
_cell.length_c   1.000
_cell.angle_alpha   90.00
_cell.angle_beta   90.00
_cell.angle_gamma   90.00
#
_symmetry.space_group_name_H-M   'P 1'
#
loop_
_entity.id
_entity.type
_entity.pdbx_description
1 polymer ?
#
loop_
_entity_poly.entity_id
_entity_poly.type
_entity_poly.pdbx_seq_one_letter_code
_entity_poly.pdbx_strand_id
1 'polypeptide(L)'
;MEDCSSKKKSYYTANEAEEALIRSHIRFHKPAVSYYLCEICAQFHLTSRGETHPLLLKPEVVTRIKKEQQFQDWSARLKNK
;
A
#
# COMPACT_ATOMS: atom_id res chain seq x y z
N MET A 1 13.24 19.96 9.41
CA MET A 1 12.55 18.84 8.72
C MET A 1 12.88 17.60 9.52
N GLU A 2 12.02 17.24 10.48
CA GLU A 2 12.28 16.09 11.36
C GLU A 2 12.11 14.81 10.55
N ASP A 3 13.25 14.20 10.25
CA ASP A 3 13.33 12.92 9.57
C ASP A 3 12.66 11.87 10.48
N CYS A 4 11.46 11.42 10.12
CA CYS A 4 10.82 10.36 10.87
C CYS A 4 11.76 9.15 10.83
N SER A 5 12.19 8.68 12.01
CA SER A 5 13.22 7.64 12.18
C SER A 5 12.91 6.33 11.44
N SER A 6 11.68 6.18 10.97
CA SER A 6 11.24 5.07 10.14
C SER A 6 11.98 4.97 8.79
N LYS A 7 12.47 6.08 8.19
CA LYS A 7 12.93 6.13 6.77
C LYS A 7 11.91 5.53 5.77
N LYS A 8 10.68 5.28 6.22
CA LYS A 8 9.60 4.69 5.44
C LYS A 8 8.94 5.78 4.64
N LYS A 9 8.39 5.41 3.49
CA LYS A 9 7.51 6.30 2.73
C LYS A 9 6.42 6.83 3.64
N SER A 10 6.30 8.15 3.64
CA SER A 10 5.27 8.91 4.31
C SER A 10 4.37 9.57 3.27
N TYR A 11 3.11 9.77 3.63
CA TYR A 11 2.10 10.37 2.76
C TYR A 11 1.46 11.55 3.47
N TYR A 12 1.10 12.60 2.73
CA TYR A 12 0.58 13.84 3.31
C TYR A 12 -0.93 13.76 3.55
N THR A 13 -1.62 12.98 2.72
CA THR A 13 -3.08 12.84 2.79
C THR A 13 -3.49 11.39 3.01
N ALA A 14 -4.67 11.20 3.62
CA ALA A 14 -5.24 9.86 3.80
C ALA A 14 -5.45 9.16 2.45
N ASN A 15 -5.92 9.88 1.42
CA ASN A 15 -6.14 9.33 0.09
C ASN A 15 -4.84 8.81 -0.56
N GLU A 16 -3.72 9.51 -0.38
CA GLU A 16 -2.42 9.03 -0.84
C GLU A 16 -1.97 7.78 -0.07
N ALA A 17 -2.21 7.73 1.24
CA ALA A 17 -1.91 6.55 2.06
C ALA A 17 -2.77 5.34 1.65
N GLU A 18 -4.04 5.56 1.33
CA GLU A 18 -4.97 4.55 0.83
C GLU A 18 -4.52 4.01 -0.54
N GLU A 19 -4.23 4.88 -1.49
CA GLU A 19 -3.70 4.48 -2.80
C GLU A 19 -2.36 3.74 -2.66
N ALA A 20 -1.49 4.19 -1.75
CA ALA A 20 -0.23 3.53 -1.48
C ALA A 20 -0.40 2.14 -0.82
N LEU A 21 -1.40 1.98 0.03
CA LEU A 21 -1.77 0.70 0.64
C LEU A 21 -2.19 -0.30 -0.44
N ILE A 22 -3.06 0.13 -1.37
CA ILE A 22 -3.48 -0.68 -2.53
C ILE A 22 -2.28 -1.07 -3.39
N ARG A 23 -1.42 -0.11 -3.74
CA ARG A 23 -0.21 -0.36 -4.53
C ARG A 23 0.76 -1.31 -3.82
N SER A 24 0.84 -1.24 -2.49
CA SER A 24 1.64 -2.17 -1.69
C SER A 24 1.15 -3.60 -1.86
N HIS A 25 -0.17 -3.81 -1.80
CA HIS A 25 -0.82 -5.10 -2.07
C HIS A 25 -0.59 -5.63 -3.48
N ILE A 26 -0.49 -4.76 -4.48
CA ILE A 26 -0.22 -5.19 -5.85
C ILE A 26 1.23 -5.63 -6.02
N ARG A 27 2.18 -4.85 -5.48
CA ARG A 27 3.61 -5.02 -5.78
C ARG A 27 4.33 -6.01 -4.87
N PHE A 28 3.94 -6.09 -3.60
CA PHE A 28 4.69 -6.83 -2.58
C PHE A 28 3.93 -8.07 -2.13
N HIS A 29 4.67 -9.16 -1.91
CA HIS A 29 4.12 -10.41 -1.34
C HIS A 29 3.78 -10.27 0.16
N LYS A 30 4.44 -9.36 0.89
CA LYS A 30 4.13 -9.01 2.29
C LYS A 30 3.66 -7.56 2.36
N PRO A 31 2.39 -7.29 2.01
CA PRO A 31 1.90 -5.92 1.94
C PRO A 31 1.61 -5.33 3.33
N ALA A 32 1.50 -4.00 3.36
CA ALA A 32 0.96 -3.31 4.52
C ALA A 32 -0.55 -3.56 4.63
N VAL A 33 -1.06 -3.71 5.85
CA VAL A 33 -2.48 -4.01 6.12
C VAL A 33 -3.27 -2.76 6.53
N SER A 34 -2.60 -1.72 7.01
CA SER A 34 -3.22 -0.47 7.44
C SER A 34 -2.24 0.71 7.37
N TYR A 35 -2.68 1.91 7.74
CA TYR A 35 -1.84 3.09 7.91
C TYR A 35 -2.22 3.84 9.19
N TYR A 36 -1.30 4.63 9.71
CA TYR A 36 -1.51 5.49 10.87
C TYR A 36 -0.90 6.87 10.65
N LEU A 37 -1.45 7.88 11.31
CA LEU A 37 -0.85 9.22 11.34
C LEU A 37 0.23 9.23 12.41
N CYS A 38 1.45 9.58 12.01
CA CYS A 38 2.56 9.72 12.95
C CYS A 38 2.49 11.08 13.63
N GLU A 39 2.53 11.08 14.97
CA GLU A 39 2.48 12.31 15.78
C GLU A 39 3.76 13.15 15.69
N ILE A 40 4.88 12.54 15.27
CA ILE A 40 6.19 13.22 15.20
C ILE A 40 6.30 14.02 13.89
N CYS A 41 5.99 13.40 12.75
CA CYS A 41 6.11 14.05 11.44
C CYS A 41 4.78 14.55 10.87
N ALA A 42 3.66 14.31 11.56
CA ALA A 42 2.30 14.62 11.10
C ALA A 42 1.97 14.02 9.71
N GLN A 43 2.60 12.91 9.35
CA GLN A 43 2.41 12.23 8.06
C GLN A 43 1.87 10.81 8.25
N PHE A 44 1.22 10.30 7.21
CA PHE A 44 0.66 8.95 7.20
C PHE A 44 1.73 7.92 6.86
N HIS A 45 1.83 6.88 7.69
CA HIS A 45 2.74 5.76 7.52
C HIS A 45 1.99 4.45 7.39
N LEU A 46 2.43 3.62 6.45
CA LEU A 46 1.91 2.28 6.24
C LEU A 46 2.43 1.32 7.33
N THR A 47 1.55 0.48 7.84
CA THR A 47 1.84 -0.58 8.80
C THR A 47 1.37 -1.93 8.29
N SER A 48 2.21 -2.95 8.43
CA SER A 48 1.86 -4.36 8.21
C SER A 48 1.41 -5.06 9.50
N ARG A 49 1.32 -4.33 10.61
CA ARG A 49 0.86 -4.82 11.91
C ARG A 49 -0.51 -4.26 12.22
N GLY A 50 -1.38 -5.10 12.77
CA GLY A 50 -2.71 -4.72 13.24
C GLY A 50 -3.84 -5.26 12.38
N GLU A 51 -5.02 -4.68 12.54
CA GLU A 51 -6.21 -5.04 11.78
C GLU A 51 -6.14 -4.50 10.35
N THR A 52 -6.75 -5.23 9.41
CA THR A 52 -6.78 -4.84 8.01
C THR A 52 -7.71 -3.65 7.82
N HIS A 53 -7.22 -2.59 7.17
CA HIS A 53 -8.01 -1.40 6.93
C HIS A 53 -9.28 -1.76 6.14
N PRO A 54 -10.47 -1.27 6.54
CA PRO A 54 -11.75 -1.66 5.92
C PRO A 54 -11.80 -1.35 4.42
N LEU A 55 -10.99 -0.42 3.93
CA LEU A 55 -10.85 -0.16 2.50
C LEU A 55 -10.35 -1.38 1.72
N LEU A 56 -9.44 -2.18 2.28
CA LEU A 56 -8.94 -3.40 1.65
C LEU A 56 -9.97 -4.54 1.68
N LEU A 57 -10.98 -4.45 2.54
CA LEU A 57 -12.09 -5.41 2.58
C LEU A 57 -13.18 -5.09 1.55
N LYS A 58 -13.15 -3.89 0.94
CA LYS A 58 -14.12 -3.52 -0.09
C LYS A 58 -13.92 -4.39 -1.34
N PRO A 59 -14.98 -5.03 -1.85
CA PRO A 59 -14.88 -5.95 -2.98
C PRO A 59 -14.35 -5.28 -4.25
N GLU A 60 -14.67 -4.00 -4.46
CA GLU A 60 -14.17 -3.18 -5.57
C GLU A 60 -12.64 -3.06 -5.55
N VAL A 61 -12.08 -2.79 -4.36
CA VAL A 61 -10.63 -2.63 -4.16
C VAL A 61 -9.92 -3.96 -4.32
N VAL A 62 -10.45 -5.04 -3.74
CA VAL A 62 -9.88 -6.39 -3.89
C VAL A 62 -9.84 -6.82 -5.36
N THR A 63 -10.93 -6.54 -6.09
CA THR A 63 -11.02 -6.86 -7.52
C THR A 63 -9.99 -6.09 -8.33
N ARG A 64 -9.82 -4.79 -8.03
CA ARG A 64 -8.79 -3.95 -8.66
C ARG A 64 -7.38 -4.49 -8.38
N ILE A 65 -7.05 -4.82 -7.12
CA ILE A 65 -5.75 -5.37 -6.74
C ILE A 65 -5.45 -6.65 -7.53
N LYS A 66 -6.39 -7.60 -7.56
CA LYS A 66 -6.21 -8.86 -8.30
C LYS A 66 -6.00 -8.64 -9.79
N LYS A 67 -6.78 -7.74 -10.40
CA LYS A 67 -6.66 -7.40 -11.82
C LYS A 67 -5.29 -6.81 -12.14
N GLU A 68 -4.80 -5.88 -11.33
CA GLU A 68 -3.48 -5.27 -11.51
C GLU A 68 -2.34 -6.29 -11.29
N GLN A 69 -2.45 -7.18 -10.30
CA GLN A 69 -1.50 -8.27 -10.08
C GLN A 69 -1.42 -9.21 -11.29
N GLN A 70 -2.56 -9.63 -11.84
CA GLN A 70 -2.61 -10.48 -13.04
C GLN A 70 -1.94 -9.80 -14.24
N PHE A 71 -2.19 -8.50 -14.42
CA PHE A 71 -1.58 -7.74 -15.51
C PHE A 71 -0.05 -7.65 -15.38
N GLN A 72 0.45 -7.45 -14.15
CA GLN A 72 1.90 -7.46 -13.88
C GLN A 72 2.52 -8.83 -14.12
N ASP A 73 1.86 -9.91 -13.69
CA ASP A 73 2.32 -11.28 -13.91
C ASP A 73 2.40 -11.62 -15.41
N TRP A 74 1.38 -11.28 -16.19
CA TRP A 74 1.41 -11.46 -17.65
C TRP A 74 2.50 -10.63 -18.33
N SER A 75 2.66 -9.38 -17.91
CA SER A 75 3.71 -8.50 -18.42
C SER A 75 5.11 -9.08 -18.14
N ALA A 76 5.32 -9.64 -16.96
CA ALA A 76 6.57 -10.29 -16.59
C ALA A 76 6.84 -11.56 -17.43
N ARG A 77 5.80 -12.37 -17.68
CA ARG A 77 5.91 -13.58 -18.52
C ARG A 77 6.24 -13.26 -19.98
N LEU A 78 5.60 -12.24 -20.55
CA LEU A 78 5.87 -11.82 -21.93
C LEU A 78 7.27 -11.23 -22.12
N LYS A 79 7.82 -10.58 -21.09
CA LYS A 79 9.15 -9.95 -21.16
C LYS A 79 10.32 -10.96 -21.08
N ASN A 80 10.06 -12.16 -20.56
CA ASN A 80 11.07 -13.22 -20.42
C ASN A 80 11.07 -14.20 -21.62
N LYS A 81 10.49 -13.82 -22.76
CA LYS A 81 10.43 -14.62 -23.98
C LYS A 81 11.07 -13.86 -25.14
#